data_AF-A0A409XAI9-F1
#
_entry.id   AF-A0A409XAI9-F1
#
_cell.length_a   1.000
_cell.length_b   1.000
_cell.length_c   1.000
_cell.angle_alpha   90.00
_cell.angle_beta   90.00
_cell.angle_gamma   90.00
#
_symmetry.space_group_name_H-M   'P 1'
#
loop_
_entity.id
_entity.type
_entity.pdbx_description
1 polymer ?
#
loop_
_entity_poly.entity_id
_entity_poly.type
_entity_poly.pdbx_seq_one_letter_code
_entity_poly.pdbx_strand_id
1 'polypeptide(L)'
;MKVERSEGLCEDNMISAYIHALFCHRALWVDGVHLRDISLASIIWDKDRHVGVLHDFDLARHFGSKGATSHENTGTVPFMALDLLGNDGQSGLVPRRYRHDAEAF
;
A
#
# COMPACT_ATOMS: atom_id res chain seq x y z
N MET A 1 -8.77 -16.94 12.29
CA MET A 1 -8.36 -15.54 12.11
C MET A 1 -9.63 -14.72 11.93
N LYS A 2 -10.05 -14.02 12.98
CA LYS A 2 -11.14 -13.05 12.89
C LYS A 2 -10.56 -11.70 12.49
N VAL A 3 -10.86 -11.27 11.26
CA VAL A 3 -10.43 -9.96 10.76
C VAL A 3 -11.58 -8.97 10.69
N GLU A 4 -11.27 -7.70 10.88
CA GLU A 4 -12.17 -6.58 10.59
C GLU A 4 -11.43 -5.46 9.87
N ARG A 5 -12.18 -4.54 9.25
CA ARG A 5 -11.61 -3.33 8.66
C ARG A 5 -10.94 -2.50 9.76
N SER A 6 -9.84 -1.84 9.42
CA SER A 6 -9.18 -0.90 10.33
C SER A 6 -10.07 0.33 10.66
N GLU A 7 -11.00 0.66 9.76
CA GLU A 7 -12.03 1.68 9.95
C GLU A 7 -12.95 1.35 11.14
N GLY A 8 -13.02 2.24 12.12
CA GLY A 8 -13.88 2.07 13.30
C GLY A 8 -13.22 1.36 14.49
N LEU A 9 -11.94 1.01 14.41
CA LEU A 9 -11.16 0.60 15.58
C LEU A 9 -11.01 1.76 16.59
N CYS A 10 -10.79 1.42 17.86
CA CYS A 10 -10.31 2.42 18.81
C CYS A 10 -8.92 2.93 18.39
N GLU A 11 -8.58 4.13 18.85
CA GLU A 11 -7.36 4.85 18.46
C GLU A 11 -6.09 3.98 18.58
N ASP A 12 -5.88 3.32 19.72
CA ASP A 12 -4.70 2.48 19.96
C ASP A 12 -4.57 1.34 18.96
N ASN A 13 -5.69 0.67 18.63
CA ASN A 13 -5.69 -0.44 17.69
C ASN A 13 -5.53 0.06 16.26
N MET A 14 -6.11 1.22 15.91
CA MET A 14 -5.92 1.85 14.60
C MET A 14 -4.45 2.22 14.39
N ILE A 15 -3.83 2.91 15.35
CA ILE A 15 -2.42 3.30 15.30
C ILE A 15 -1.52 2.06 15.20
N SER A 16 -1.80 1.03 16.01
CA SER A 16 -1.05 -0.23 15.96
C SER A 16 -1.19 -0.92 14.60
N ALA A 17 -2.40 -1.00 14.05
CA ALA A 17 -2.66 -1.61 12.75
C ALA A 17 -1.90 -0.90 11.64
N TYR A 18 -1.92 0.43 11.66
CA TYR A 18 -1.23 1.27 10.69
C TYR A 18 0.29 1.13 10.77
N ILE A 19 0.88 1.15 11.98
CA ILE A 19 2.32 0.95 12.18
C ILE A 19 2.75 -0.44 11.69
N HIS A 20 1.97 -1.48 11.99
CA HIS A 20 2.27 -2.84 11.53
C HIS A 20 2.21 -2.93 10.00
N ALA A 21 1.21 -2.31 9.37
CA ALA A 21 1.08 -2.26 7.92
C ALA A 21 2.27 -1.52 7.27
N LEU A 22 2.71 -0.39 7.84
CA LEU A 22 3.86 0.36 7.36
C LEU A 22 5.15 -0.47 7.41
N PHE A 23 5.41 -1.17 8.52
CA PHE A 23 6.58 -2.04 8.64
C PHE A 23 6.51 -3.25 7.70
N CYS A 24 5.35 -3.88 7.58
CA CYS A 24 5.13 -4.98 6.64
C CYS A 24 5.37 -4.55 5.20
N HIS A 25 4.78 -3.41 4.79
CA HIS A 25 4.98 -2.84 3.47
C HIS A 25 6.46 -2.53 3.18
N ARG A 26 7.17 -1.93 4.15
CA ARG A 26 8.62 -1.68 4.03
C ARG A 26 9.40 -2.97 3.81
N ALA A 27 9.11 -4.01 4.59
CA ALA A 27 9.79 -5.29 4.47
C ALA A 27 9.57 -5.92 3.09
N LEU A 28 8.33 -5.92 2.61
CA LEU A 28 7.97 -6.41 1.27
C LEU A 28 8.69 -5.64 0.16
N TRP A 29 8.75 -4.31 0.27
CA TRP A 29 9.48 -3.50 -0.71
C TRP A 29 10.96 -3.85 -0.77
N VAL A 30 11.61 -4.04 0.37
CA VAL A 30 13.03 -4.45 0.43
C VAL A 30 13.25 -5.83 -0.18
N ASP A 31 12.29 -6.73 -0.03
CA ASP A 31 12.30 -8.07 -0.65
C ASP A 31 11.91 -8.06 -2.14
N GLY A 32 11.64 -6.87 -2.71
CA GLY A 32 11.30 -6.69 -4.11
C GLY A 32 9.83 -7.01 -4.44
N VAL A 33 8.94 -7.05 -3.45
CA VAL A 33 7.50 -7.13 -3.63
C VAL A 33 6.90 -5.73 -3.46
N HIS A 34 6.50 -5.12 -4.57
CA HIS A 34 5.99 -3.77 -4.60
C HIS A 34 4.45 -3.79 -4.64
N LEU A 35 3.83 -3.41 -3.53
CA LEU A 35 2.40 -3.08 -3.51
C LEU A 35 2.22 -1.69 -4.11
N ARG A 36 1.24 -1.53 -4.99
CA ARG A 36 1.11 -0.29 -5.77
C ARG A 36 -0.19 0.47 -5.47
N ASP A 37 -1.05 -0.13 -4.69
CA ASP A 37 -2.44 0.23 -4.44
C ASP A 37 -2.75 0.27 -2.94
N ILE A 38 -1.77 0.70 -2.14
CA ILE A 38 -1.95 0.87 -0.70
C ILE A 38 -3.00 1.94 -0.43
N SER A 39 -3.89 1.62 0.50
CA SER A 39 -4.91 2.53 1.01
C SER A 39 -5.29 2.09 2.42
N LEU A 40 -6.07 2.89 3.15
CA LEU A 40 -6.57 2.46 4.47
C LEU A 40 -7.39 1.16 4.36
N ALA A 41 -8.09 0.98 3.23
CA ALA A 41 -8.86 -0.22 2.95
C ALA A 41 -7.97 -1.47 2.88
N SER A 42 -6.70 -1.35 2.49
CA SER A 42 -5.74 -2.47 2.42
C SER A 42 -5.23 -2.95 3.80
N ILE A 43 -5.60 -2.27 4.88
CA ILE A 43 -5.22 -2.59 6.26
C ILE A 43 -6.41 -3.21 7.00
N ILE A 44 -6.24 -4.45 7.47
CA ILE A 44 -7.21 -5.15 8.30
C ILE A 44 -6.62 -5.45 9.68
N TRP A 45 -7.47 -5.68 10.67
CA TRP A 45 -7.07 -6.00 12.04
C TRP A 45 -7.39 -7.44 12.37
N ASP A 46 -6.36 -8.22 12.73
CA ASP A 46 -6.53 -9.56 13.30
C ASP A 46 -6.82 -9.46 14.80
N LYS A 47 -8.07 -9.70 15.18
CA LYS A 47 -8.54 -9.64 16.58
C LYS A 47 -7.89 -10.69 17.47
N ASP A 48 -7.56 -11.86 16.91
CA ASP A 48 -7.06 -12.97 17.70
C ASP A 48 -5.58 -12.72 18.07
N ARG A 49 -4.84 -12.01 17.20
CA ARG A 49 -3.41 -11.74 17.36
C ARG A 49 -3.09 -10.30 17.76
N HIS A 50 -4.08 -9.41 17.73
CA HIS A 50 -3.90 -7.98 17.94
C HIS A 50 -2.83 -7.36 17.02
N VAL A 51 -2.93 -7.63 15.72
CA VAL A 51 -1.99 -7.09 14.73
C VAL A 51 -2.71 -6.53 13.50
N GLY A 52 -2.18 -5.43 12.97
CA GLY A 52 -2.49 -5.00 11.60
C GLY A 52 -1.92 -5.98 10.59
N VAL A 53 -2.72 -6.27 9.56
CA VAL A 53 -2.36 -7.15 8.45
C VAL A 53 -2.58 -6.36 7.17
N LEU A 54 -1.55 -6.33 6.32
CA LEU A 54 -1.65 -5.84 4.96
C LEU A 54 -2.33 -6.94 4.13
N HIS A 55 -3.37 -6.60 3.38
CA HIS A 55 -4.03 -7.52 2.45
C HIS A 55 -4.16 -6.85 1.07
N ASP A 56 -4.75 -7.57 0.12
CA ASP A 56 -4.96 -7.13 -1.26
C ASP A 56 -3.64 -6.98 -2.04
N PHE A 57 -3.15 -8.11 -2.54
CA PHE A 57 -1.88 -8.21 -3.28
C PHE A 57 -2.11 -8.38 -4.78
N ASP A 58 -3.34 -8.20 -5.26
CA ASP A 58 -3.73 -8.52 -6.63
C ASP A 58 -2.99 -7.64 -7.66
N LEU A 59 -2.57 -6.43 -7.25
CA LEU A 59 -1.76 -5.51 -8.06
C LEU A 59 -0.27 -5.48 -7.68
N ALA A 60 0.14 -6.35 -6.75
CA ALA A 60 1.53 -6.46 -6.32
C ALA A 60 2.43 -6.93 -7.47
N ARG A 61 3.66 -6.43 -7.50
CA ARG A 61 4.62 -6.77 -8.54
C ARG A 61 6.00 -7.05 -7.99
N HIS A 62 6.70 -7.98 -8.64
CA HIS A 62 8.11 -8.20 -8.39
C HIS A 62 8.97 -7.10 -9.01
N PHE A 63 10.05 -6.73 -8.33
CA PHE A 63 11.08 -5.85 -8.84
C PHE A 63 11.59 -6.35 -10.20
N GLY A 64 11.75 -5.43 -11.15
CA GLY A 64 12.21 -5.76 -12.51
C GLY A 64 11.15 -6.34 -13.45
N SER A 65 9.90 -6.56 -12.99
CA SER A 65 8.80 -6.92 -13.88
C SER A 65 8.54 -5.81 -14.90
N LYS A 66 8.53 -6.16 -16.19
CA LYS A 66 8.26 -5.21 -17.28
C LYS A 66 6.76 -4.94 -17.38
N GLY A 67 6.38 -3.67 -17.57
CA GLY A 67 5.04 -3.29 -18.03
C GLY A 67 4.14 -2.57 -17.03
N ALA A 68 4.65 -1.65 -16.22
CA ALA A 68 3.76 -0.78 -15.45
C ALA A 68 3.31 0.37 -16.36
N THR A 69 2.08 0.31 -16.86
CA THR A 69 1.37 1.54 -17.23
C THR A 69 0.78 2.09 -15.93
N SER A 70 1.03 3.36 -15.65
CA SER A 70 0.47 4.15 -14.54
C SER A 70 -1.05 4.05 -14.32
N HIS A 71 -1.78 3.41 -15.22
CA HIS A 71 -3.24 3.36 -15.29
C HIS A 71 -3.86 2.28 -14.39
N GLU A 72 -3.03 1.49 -13.70
CA GLU A 72 -3.48 0.35 -12.90
C GLU A 72 -4.04 0.74 -11.52
N ASN A 73 -3.87 2.00 -11.09
CA ASN A 73 -4.25 2.50 -9.75
C ASN A 73 -5.51 3.39 -9.76
N THR A 74 -6.44 3.22 -10.71
CA THR A 74 -7.62 4.08 -10.85
C THR A 74 -8.54 4.08 -9.62
N GLY A 75 -8.50 3.04 -8.79
CA GLY A 75 -9.26 2.95 -7.53
C GLY A 75 -8.63 3.65 -6.32
N THR A 76 -7.34 4.02 -6.38
CA THR A 76 -6.57 4.55 -5.24
C THR A 76 -5.95 5.91 -5.52
N VAL A 77 -6.52 6.68 -6.45
CA VAL A 77 -6.04 8.04 -6.81
C VAL A 77 -5.79 8.95 -5.60
N PRO A 78 -6.64 9.00 -4.55
CA PRO A 78 -6.36 9.82 -3.37
C PRO A 78 -5.11 9.42 -2.57
N PHE A 79 -4.64 8.19 -2.72
CA PHE A 79 -3.46 7.63 -2.04
C PHE A 79 -2.23 7.58 -2.96
N MET A 80 -2.33 8.11 -4.18
CA MET A 80 -1.23 8.13 -5.12
C MET A 80 -0.30 9.31 -4.84
N ALA A 81 1.01 9.05 -4.82
CA ALA A 81 2.02 10.11 -4.72
C ALA A 81 1.84 11.19 -5.79
N LEU A 82 2.08 12.44 -5.40
CA LEU A 82 1.88 13.61 -6.26
C LEU A 82 2.72 13.54 -7.55
N ASP A 83 3.95 13.00 -7.44
CA ASP A 83 4.87 12.84 -8.56
C ASP A 83 4.35 11.85 -9.62
N LEU A 84 3.46 10.95 -9.23
CA LEU A 84 2.83 9.98 -10.14
C LEU A 84 1.55 10.52 -10.80
N LEU A 85 0.96 11.59 -10.27
CA LEU A 85 -0.25 12.22 -10.80
C LEU A 85 0.02 13.12 -12.03
N GLY A 86 1.27 13.57 -12.22
CA GLY A 86 1.66 14.38 -13.38
C GLY A 86 1.71 13.59 -14.69
N ASN A 87 1.81 14.29 -15.83
CA ASN A 87 1.85 13.68 -17.16
C ASN A 87 2.96 12.62 -17.31
N ASP A 88 4.15 12.89 -16.76
CA ASP A 88 5.28 11.95 -16.81
C ASP A 88 5.02 10.71 -15.95
N GLY A 89 4.44 10.90 -14.77
CA GLY A 89 3.99 9.82 -13.90
C GLY A 89 2.94 8.94 -14.58
N GLN A 90 1.92 9.58 -15.16
CA GLN A 90 0.88 8.93 -15.94
C GLN A 90 1.38 8.34 -17.27
N SER A 91 2.55 8.72 -17.76
CA SER A 91 3.17 8.11 -18.95
C SER A 91 4.13 6.97 -18.58
N GLY A 92 4.29 6.67 -17.28
CA GLY A 92 5.23 5.65 -16.79
C GLY A 92 6.70 6.06 -16.90
N LEU A 93 6.97 7.35 -17.12
CA LEU A 93 8.32 7.89 -17.24
C LEU A 93 8.98 8.14 -15.88
N VAL A 94 8.18 8.29 -14.81
CA VAL A 94 8.68 8.41 -13.44
C VAL A 94 8.89 7.01 -12.85
N PRO A 95 10.14 6.61 -12.54
CA PRO A 95 10.40 5.32 -11.90
C PRO A 95 9.79 5.28 -10.50
N ARG A 96 9.06 4.20 -10.21
CA ARG A 96 8.45 4.04 -8.89
C ARG A 96 9.51 3.77 -7.82
N ARG A 97 9.46 4.53 -6.73
CA ARG A 97 10.37 4.45 -5.57
C ARG A 97 9.55 4.26 -4.32
N TYR A 98 10.15 3.71 -3.26
CA TYR A 98 9.45 3.49 -1.98
C TYR A 98 8.76 4.75 -1.44
N ARG A 99 9.37 5.94 -1.62
CA ARG A 99 8.76 7.21 -1.20
C ARG A 99 7.36 7.43 -1.79
N HIS A 100 7.11 6.95 -3.01
CA HIS A 100 5.82 7.12 -3.66
C HIS A 100 4.72 6.26 -3.01
N ASP A 101 5.08 5.12 -2.43
CA ASP A 101 4.15 4.30 -1.65
C ASP A 101 4.04 4.76 -0.21
N ALA A 102 5.12 5.34 0.33
CA ALA A 102 5.09 5.94 1.66
C ALA A 102 4.17 7.17 1.72
N GLU A 103 3.94 7.88 0.61
CA GLU A 103 2.96 8.98 0.52
C GLU A 103 1.49 8.50 0.64
N ALA A 104 1.23 7.20 0.49
CA ALA A 104 -0.11 6.61 0.68
C ALA A 104 -0.48 6.41 2.17
N PHE A 105 0.51 6.52 3.06
CA PHE A 105 0.36 6.41 4.51
C PHE A 105 0.13 7.81 5.11
#